data_AF-A0A5B0AKU0-F1
#
_entry.id   AF-A0A5B0AKU0-F1
#
_cell.length_a   1.000
_cell.length_b   1.000
_cell.length_c   1.000
_cell.angle_alpha   90.00
_cell.angle_beta   90.00
_cell.angle_gamma   90.00
#
_symmetry.space_group_name_H-M   'P 1'
#
loop_
_entity.id
_entity.type
_entity.pdbx_description
1 polymer ?
#
loop_
_entity_poly.entity_id
_entity_poly.type
_entity_poly.pdbx_seq_one_letter_code
_entity_poly.pdbx_strand_id
1 'polypeptide(L)'
;MTQSFVRHRKTLMKITTVLTAVATLGLAPLLIQALSPTRTDWQRLSDISQIYGSLVSAIALVGVAVSLAYQAHQATTLQEETQRASHRQLVTMALNDPDLMVCWEPMSAEVTLLEAKQIGFVNLIISNWSADYRLKRFNEAQLRRRLEVHFRGEMARKHWQVGGAGWRLSAEAAGESRLLRFVSLIEESYEQAVAAGPPHPSSAYFRNSA
;
A
#
# COMPACT_ATOMS: atom_id res chain seq x y z
N MET A 1 -11.84 3.62 -16.19
CA MET A 1 -12.06 2.21 -16.60
C MET A 1 -10.93 1.59 -17.43
N THR A 2 -9.89 2.33 -17.84
CA THR A 2 -8.86 1.88 -18.81
C THR A 2 -7.62 1.19 -18.22
N GLN A 3 -7.40 1.23 -16.90
CA GLN A 3 -6.18 0.70 -16.27
C GLN A 3 -6.20 -0.82 -16.01
N SER A 4 -7.37 -1.46 -15.84
CA SER A 4 -7.44 -2.92 -15.59
C SER A 4 -7.08 -3.76 -16.82
N PHE A 5 -7.50 -3.32 -18.01
CA PHE A 5 -7.23 -4.01 -19.28
C PHE A 5 -5.73 -4.05 -19.62
N VAL A 6 -4.98 -2.97 -19.33
CA VAL A 6 -3.53 -2.91 -19.60
C VAL A 6 -2.76 -3.86 -18.68
N ARG A 7 -3.21 -4.03 -17.43
CA ARG A 7 -2.57 -4.93 -16.46
C ARG A 7 -2.81 -6.40 -16.83
N HIS A 8 -4.03 -6.77 -17.22
CA HIS A 8 -4.35 -8.13 -17.67
C HIS A 8 -3.66 -8.50 -18.98
N ARG A 9 -3.53 -7.56 -19.93
CA ARG A 9 -2.80 -7.79 -21.18
C ARG A 9 -1.32 -8.06 -20.94
N LYS A 10 -0.69 -7.34 -20.00
CA LYS A 10 0.72 -7.55 -19.64
C LYS A 10 0.97 -8.87 -18.91
N THR A 11 0.03 -9.35 -18.08
CA THR A 11 0.15 -10.67 -17.45
C THR A 11 -0.10 -11.81 -18.42
N LEU A 12 -1.12 -11.72 -19.29
CA LEU A 12 -1.34 -12.74 -20.33
C LEU A 12 -0.11 -12.87 -21.23
N MET A 13 0.45 -11.75 -21.69
CA MET A 13 1.62 -11.77 -22.59
C MET A 13 2.82 -12.46 -21.94
N LYS A 14 3.09 -12.21 -20.65
CA LYS A 14 4.16 -12.89 -19.90
C LYS A 14 3.92 -14.39 -19.76
N ILE A 15 2.68 -14.81 -19.48
CA ILE A 15 2.32 -16.22 -19.38
C ILE A 15 2.52 -16.92 -20.72
N THR A 16 2.05 -16.32 -21.82
CA THR A 16 2.21 -16.90 -23.16
C THR A 16 3.68 -17.02 -23.55
N THR A 17 4.51 -16.01 -23.27
CA THR A 17 5.96 -16.08 -23.58
C THR A 17 6.64 -17.21 -22.80
N VAL A 18 6.33 -17.39 -21.52
CA VAL A 18 6.89 -18.46 -20.69
C VAL A 18 6.43 -19.84 -21.18
N LEU A 19 5.14 -20.01 -21.48
CA LEU A 19 4.60 -21.26 -22.05
C LEU A 19 5.24 -21.61 -23.39
N THR A 20 5.43 -20.61 -24.25
CA THR A 20 6.04 -20.82 -25.57
C THR A 20 7.50 -21.25 -25.42
N ALA A 21 8.27 -20.58 -24.56
CA ALA A 21 9.68 -20.94 -24.31
C ALA A 21 9.84 -22.36 -23.73
N VAL A 22 8.97 -22.76 -22.80
CA VAL A 22 8.96 -24.12 -22.23
C VAL A 22 8.59 -25.17 -23.29
N ALA A 23 7.59 -24.90 -24.13
CA ALA A 23 7.20 -25.81 -25.22
C ALA A 23 8.32 -25.96 -26.25
N THR A 24 9.01 -24.87 -26.63
CA THR A 24 10.13 -24.92 -27.58
C THR A 24 11.31 -25.71 -27.04
N LEU A 25 11.64 -25.54 -25.76
CA LEU A 25 12.71 -26.30 -25.10
C LEU A 25 12.37 -27.80 -24.98
N GLY A 26 11.11 -28.14 -24.69
CA GLY A 26 10.65 -29.53 -24.59
C GLY A 26 10.60 -30.27 -25.93
N LEU A 27 10.36 -29.55 -27.05
CA LEU A 27 10.26 -30.14 -28.39
C LEU A 27 11.62 -30.26 -29.12
N ALA A 28 12.65 -29.54 -28.65
CA ALA A 28 13.98 -29.56 -29.26
C ALA A 28 14.63 -30.97 -29.34
N PRO A 29 14.53 -31.87 -28.35
CA PRO A 29 15.12 -33.20 -28.42
C PRO A 29 14.46 -34.09 -29.49
N LEU A 30 13.16 -33.92 -29.70
CA LEU A 30 12.38 -34.70 -30.67
C LEU A 30 12.73 -34.30 -32.11
N LEU A 31 12.98 -33.02 -32.36
CA LEU A 31 13.44 -32.52 -33.65
C LEU A 31 14.86 -33.00 -33.98
N ILE A 32 15.74 -33.08 -32.98
CA ILE A 32 17.10 -33.59 -33.15
C ILE A 32 17.12 -35.10 -33.43
N GLN A 33 16.22 -35.87 -32.81
CA GLN A 33 16.03 -37.29 -33.13
C GLN A 33 15.54 -37.51 -34.56
N ALA A 34 14.62 -36.69 -35.05
CA ALA A 34 14.06 -36.83 -36.39
C ALA A 34 15.06 -36.53 -37.53
N LEU A 35 16.15 -35.81 -37.23
CA LEU A 35 17.13 -35.33 -38.22
C LEU A 35 18.50 -36.02 -38.14
N SER A 36 18.73 -36.94 -37.20
CA SER A 36 20.05 -37.55 -37.00
C SER A 36 20.31 -38.80 -37.86
N PRO A 37 21.41 -38.85 -38.64
CA PRO A 37 21.85 -40.04 -39.37
C PRO A 37 22.55 -41.06 -38.45
N THR A 38 22.57 -42.30 -38.92
CA THR A 38 22.68 -43.59 -38.20
C THR A 38 23.98 -43.93 -37.43
N ARG A 39 24.79 -42.99 -36.94
CA ARG A 39 25.98 -43.35 -36.12
C ARG A 39 26.46 -42.28 -35.16
N THR A 40 25.54 -41.75 -34.35
CA THR A 40 25.88 -40.78 -33.29
C THR A 40 26.07 -41.53 -31.97
N ASP A 41 27.19 -41.28 -31.29
CA ASP A 41 27.57 -41.91 -30.03
C ASP A 41 26.66 -41.41 -28.89
N TRP A 42 25.54 -42.10 -28.70
CA TRP A 42 24.44 -41.72 -27.80
C TRP A 42 24.89 -41.45 -26.36
N GLN A 43 25.94 -42.15 -25.91
CA GLN A 43 26.52 -41.98 -24.57
C GLN A 43 27.09 -40.56 -24.38
N ARG A 44 27.82 -40.04 -25.38
CA ARG A 44 28.49 -38.73 -25.30
C ARG A 44 27.50 -37.57 -25.39
N LEU A 45 26.41 -37.75 -26.16
CA LEU A 45 25.28 -36.82 -26.19
C LEU A 45 24.50 -36.81 -24.86
N SER A 46 24.34 -37.98 -24.23
CA SER A 46 23.71 -38.11 -22.91
C SER A 46 24.49 -37.35 -21.84
N ASP A 47 25.82 -37.53 -21.77
CA ASP A 47 26.68 -36.86 -20.76
C ASP A 47 26.65 -35.33 -20.91
N ILE A 48 26.71 -34.84 -22.15
CA ILE A 48 26.61 -33.41 -22.44
C ILE A 48 25.23 -32.89 -22.03
N SER A 49 24.16 -33.62 -22.36
CA SER A 49 22.78 -33.24 -22.00
C SER A 49 22.53 -33.25 -20.49
N GLN A 50 23.21 -34.12 -19.73
CA GLN A 50 23.03 -34.25 -18.28
C GLN A 50 23.59 -33.02 -17.54
N ILE A 51 24.74 -32.49 -17.98
CA ILE A 51 25.32 -31.26 -17.43
C ILE A 51 24.42 -30.06 -17.76
N TYR A 52 23.98 -29.92 -19.01
CA TYR A 52 23.06 -28.84 -19.39
C TYR A 52 21.69 -28.96 -18.70
N GLY A 53 21.15 -30.16 -18.53
CA GLY A 53 19.89 -30.41 -17.85
C GLY A 53 19.92 -30.04 -16.37
N SER A 54 21.03 -30.33 -15.68
CA SER A 54 21.23 -29.92 -14.30
C SER A 54 21.32 -28.40 -14.14
N LEU A 55 22.01 -27.71 -15.06
CA LEU A 55 22.10 -26.24 -15.08
C LEU A 55 20.75 -25.58 -15.38
N VAL A 56 20.01 -26.08 -16.37
CA VAL A 56 18.67 -25.58 -16.71
C VAL A 56 17.70 -25.78 -15.54
N SER A 57 17.73 -26.95 -14.89
CA SER A 57 16.90 -27.24 -13.71
C SER A 57 17.25 -26.33 -12.54
N ALA A 58 18.54 -26.07 -12.30
CA ALA A 58 18.99 -25.14 -11.26
C ALA A 58 18.51 -23.70 -11.52
N ILE A 59 18.63 -23.23 -12.77
CA ILE A 59 18.14 -21.89 -13.17
C ILE A 59 16.63 -21.80 -13.03
N ALA A 60 15.89 -22.83 -13.45
CA ALA A 60 14.44 -22.89 -13.31
C ALA A 60 14.02 -22.82 -11.84
N LEU A 61 14.71 -23.57 -10.95
CA LEU A 61 14.44 -23.56 -9.51
C LEU A 61 14.69 -22.17 -8.90
N VAL A 62 15.78 -21.49 -9.28
CA VAL A 62 16.05 -20.11 -8.86
C VAL A 62 14.93 -19.18 -9.34
N GLY A 63 14.48 -19.32 -10.59
CA GLY A 63 13.36 -18.54 -11.13
C GLY A 63 12.07 -18.74 -10.34
N VAL A 64 11.73 -19.99 -9.99
CA VAL A 64 10.58 -20.32 -9.15
C VAL A 64 10.74 -19.74 -7.75
N ALA A 65 11.90 -19.87 -7.12
CA ALA A 65 12.16 -19.34 -5.78
C ALA A 65 12.02 -17.80 -5.72
N VAL A 66 12.59 -17.08 -6.69
CA VAL A 66 12.46 -15.62 -6.81
C VAL A 66 11.00 -15.23 -7.03
N SER A 67 10.28 -15.96 -7.88
CA SER A 67 8.85 -15.74 -8.12
C SER A 67 8.02 -15.93 -6.84
N LEU A 68 8.30 -16.98 -6.06
CA LEU A 68 7.61 -17.27 -4.82
C LEU A 68 7.86 -16.19 -3.77
N ALA A 69 9.12 -15.73 -3.65
CA ALA A 69 9.47 -14.63 -2.75
C ALA A 69 8.72 -13.33 -3.12
N TYR A 70 8.62 -13.02 -4.41
CA TYR A 70 7.86 -11.87 -4.88
C TYR A 70 6.36 -12.01 -4.64
N GLN A 71 5.81 -13.22 -4.78
CA GLN A 71 4.40 -13.52 -4.48
C GLN A 71 4.10 -13.41 -2.98
N ALA A 72 4.97 -13.92 -2.12
CA ALA A 72 4.83 -13.82 -0.67
C ALA A 72 4.80 -12.34 -0.22
N HIS A 73 5.69 -11.52 -0.77
CA HIS A 73 5.72 -10.08 -0.48
C HIS A 73 4.46 -9.35 -0.98
N GLN A 74 3.90 -9.76 -2.12
CA GLN A 74 2.62 -9.22 -2.60
C GLN A 74 1.45 -9.62 -1.70
N ALA A 75 1.44 -10.86 -1.19
CA ALA A 75 0.37 -11.37 -0.33
C ALA A 75 0.28 -10.59 0.99
N THR A 76 1.42 -10.29 1.62
CA THR A 76 1.45 -9.50 2.86
C THR A 76 0.92 -8.08 2.62
N THR A 77 1.33 -7.44 1.54
CA THR A 77 0.84 -6.09 1.16
C THR A 77 -0.67 -6.09 0.91
N LEU A 78 -1.19 -7.11 0.23
CA LEU A 78 -2.63 -7.23 -0.04
C LEU A 78 -3.44 -7.45 1.24
N GLN A 79 -2.91 -8.22 2.19
CA GLN A 79 -3.56 -8.46 3.47
C GLN A 79 -3.68 -7.16 4.28
N GLU A 80 -2.61 -6.36 4.34
CA GLU A 80 -2.64 -5.04 4.99
C GLU A 80 -3.66 -4.09 4.34
N GLU A 81 -3.71 -4.04 3.02
CA GLU A 81 -4.68 -3.20 2.30
C GLU A 81 -6.12 -3.67 2.54
N THR A 82 -6.36 -4.98 2.61
CA THR A 82 -7.68 -5.57 2.91
C THR A 82 -8.12 -5.21 4.32
N GLN A 83 -7.24 -5.35 5.31
CA GLN A 83 -7.54 -4.98 6.70
C GLN A 83 -7.86 -3.48 6.81
N ARG A 84 -7.10 -2.61 6.13
CA ARG A 84 -7.36 -1.17 6.07
C ARG A 84 -8.70 -0.85 5.40
N ALA A 85 -9.06 -1.57 4.34
CA ALA A 85 -10.34 -1.40 3.66
C ALA A 85 -11.51 -1.74 4.59
N SER A 86 -11.44 -2.87 5.29
CA SER A 86 -12.45 -3.25 6.31
C SER A 86 -12.56 -2.20 7.41
N HIS A 87 -11.43 -1.70 7.92
CA HIS A 87 -11.45 -0.65 8.95
C HIS A 87 -12.10 0.64 8.44
N ARG A 88 -11.78 1.11 7.23
CA ARG A 88 -12.45 2.28 6.63
C ARG A 88 -13.95 2.07 6.48
N GLN A 89 -14.38 0.84 6.14
CA GLN A 89 -15.80 0.51 6.02
C GLN A 89 -16.51 0.64 7.37
N LEU A 90 -15.92 0.12 8.46
CA LEU A 90 -16.47 0.25 9.82
C LEU A 90 -16.58 1.72 10.24
N VAL A 91 -15.53 2.52 10.03
CA VAL A 91 -15.56 3.95 10.35
C VAL A 91 -16.64 4.66 9.53
N THR A 92 -16.71 4.40 8.23
CA THR A 92 -17.71 5.03 7.35
C THR A 92 -19.13 4.64 7.75
N MET A 93 -19.37 3.40 8.16
CA MET A 93 -20.67 2.95 8.66
C MET A 93 -21.06 3.71 9.92
N ALA A 94 -20.14 3.83 10.88
CA ALA A 94 -20.38 4.59 12.11
C ALA A 94 -20.59 6.09 11.86
N LEU A 95 -19.87 6.70 10.93
CA LEU A 95 -20.08 8.11 10.57
C LEU A 95 -21.50 8.37 10.04
N ASN A 96 -22.10 7.38 9.36
CA ASN A 96 -23.45 7.48 8.82
C ASN A 96 -24.55 7.14 9.84
N ASP A 97 -24.22 6.39 10.90
CA ASP A 97 -25.17 5.92 11.91
C ASP A 97 -24.77 6.41 13.32
N PRO A 98 -25.45 7.42 13.88
CA PRO A 98 -25.19 7.92 15.23
C PRO A 98 -25.18 6.83 16.31
N ASP A 99 -26.03 5.81 16.18
CA ASP A 99 -26.16 4.74 17.18
C ASP A 99 -24.96 3.81 17.15
N LEU A 100 -24.20 3.78 16.05
CA LEU A 100 -22.95 3.03 15.94
C LEU A 100 -21.72 3.86 16.34
N MET A 101 -21.82 5.20 16.34
CA MET A 101 -20.71 6.05 16.80
C MET A 101 -20.40 5.84 18.28
N VAL A 102 -21.38 5.49 19.10
CA VAL A 102 -21.20 5.25 20.54
C VAL A 102 -20.36 4.00 20.83
N CYS A 103 -20.17 3.11 19.85
CA CYS A 103 -19.34 1.90 20.00
C CYS A 103 -17.83 2.20 19.90
N TRP A 104 -17.45 3.40 19.50
CA TRP A 104 -16.05 3.83 19.44
C TRP A 104 -15.56 4.34 20.79
N GLU A 105 -14.25 4.44 20.97
CA GLU A 105 -13.69 4.98 22.21
C GLU A 105 -14.17 6.42 22.46
N PRO A 106 -14.47 6.79 23.71
CA PRO A 106 -14.84 8.15 24.05
C PRO A 106 -13.69 9.11 23.71
N MET A 107 -14.04 10.25 23.10
CA MET A 107 -13.06 11.29 22.80
C MET A 107 -12.53 11.93 24.09
N SER A 108 -11.28 12.38 24.06
CA SER A 108 -10.63 13.04 25.20
C SER A 108 -11.23 14.41 25.56
N ALA A 109 -12.07 14.96 24.69
CA ALA A 109 -12.78 16.21 24.89
C ALA A 109 -14.28 16.03 24.62
N GLU A 110 -15.09 16.83 25.31
CA GLU A 110 -16.51 16.94 25.00
C GLU A 110 -16.69 17.58 23.61
N VAL A 111 -17.36 16.86 22.72
CA VAL A 111 -17.66 17.30 21.37
C VAL A 111 -19.10 16.97 21.02
N THR A 112 -19.70 17.77 20.15
CA THR A 112 -21.01 17.45 19.59
C THR A 112 -20.91 16.23 18.67
N LEU A 113 -22.04 15.57 18.40
CA LEU A 113 -22.11 14.45 17.46
C LEU A 113 -21.57 14.84 16.06
N LEU A 114 -21.89 16.06 15.59
CA LEU A 114 -21.41 16.56 14.30
C LEU A 114 -19.88 16.71 14.29
N GLU A 115 -19.31 17.29 15.35
CA GLU A 115 -17.87 17.44 15.48
C GLU A 115 -17.18 16.09 15.59
N ALA A 116 -17.75 15.13 16.31
CA ALA A 116 -17.23 13.77 16.37
C ALA A 116 -17.16 13.13 14.97
N LYS A 117 -18.20 13.32 14.13
CA LYS A 117 -18.19 12.86 12.73
C LYS A 117 -17.10 13.55 11.91
N GLN A 118 -16.95 14.87 12.05
CA GLN A 118 -15.93 15.65 11.35
C GLN A 118 -14.52 15.24 11.76
N ILE A 119 -14.26 15.07 13.05
CA ILE A 119 -12.98 14.60 13.61
C ILE A 119 -12.68 13.19 13.09
N GLY A 120 -13.66 12.28 13.10
CA GLY A 120 -13.51 10.94 12.54
C GLY A 120 -13.17 10.96 11.05
N PHE A 121 -13.80 11.84 10.28
CA PHE A 121 -13.47 12.02 8.87
C PHE A 121 -12.07 12.61 8.64
N VAL A 122 -11.67 13.60 9.44
CA VAL A 122 -10.28 14.12 9.44
C VAL A 122 -9.29 13.01 9.77
N ASN A 123 -9.61 12.13 10.72
CA ASN A 123 -8.77 10.99 11.06
C ASN A 123 -8.58 10.02 9.88
N LEU A 124 -9.61 9.80 9.06
CA LEU A 124 -9.48 9.01 7.82
C LEU A 124 -8.53 9.67 6.82
N ILE A 125 -8.58 11.01 6.67
CA ILE A 125 -7.66 11.77 5.80
C ILE A 125 -6.22 11.60 6.28
N ILE A 126 -5.96 11.84 7.57
CA ILE A 126 -4.62 11.69 8.17
C ILE A 126 -4.11 10.25 8.06
N SER A 127 -4.98 9.26 8.34
CA SER A 127 -4.64 7.84 8.19
C SER A 127 -4.26 7.46 6.76
N ASN A 128 -4.91 8.06 5.76
CA ASN A 128 -4.53 7.89 4.37
C ASN A 128 -3.13 8.48 4.09
N TRP A 129 -2.84 9.68 4.58
CA TRP A 129 -1.51 10.29 4.40
C TRP A 129 -0.41 9.51 5.13
N SER A 130 -0.71 8.94 6.30
CA SER A 130 0.20 8.03 7.01
C SER A 130 0.55 6.82 6.16
N ALA A 131 -0.46 6.18 5.54
CA ALA A 131 -0.24 5.05 4.64
C ALA A 131 0.64 5.44 3.44
N ASP A 132 0.33 6.55 2.76
CA ASP A 132 1.11 7.02 1.60
C ASP A 132 2.55 7.41 1.99
N TYR A 133 2.73 8.02 3.16
CA TYR A 133 4.05 8.36 3.67
C TYR A 133 4.87 7.10 4.00
N ARG A 134 4.27 6.11 4.68
CA ARG A 134 4.92 4.81 5.00
C ARG A 134 5.33 4.06 3.74
N LEU A 135 4.47 4.06 2.71
CA LEU A 135 4.74 3.46 1.40
C LEU A 135 5.68 4.30 0.51
N LYS A 136 6.28 5.38 1.04
CA LYS A 136 7.20 6.28 0.33
C LYS A 136 6.60 6.92 -0.93
N ARG A 137 5.28 7.04 -1.01
CA ARG A 137 4.58 7.76 -2.10
C ARG A 137 4.71 9.28 -1.93
N PHE A 138 4.88 9.74 -0.69
CA PHE A 138 5.21 11.12 -0.36
C PHE A 138 6.55 11.21 0.38
N ASN A 139 7.31 12.27 0.08
CA ASN A 139 8.47 12.66 0.87
C ASN A 139 8.07 13.67 1.98
N GLU A 140 9.00 14.00 2.88
CA GLU A 140 8.72 14.93 3.98
C GLU A 140 8.31 16.33 3.51
N ALA A 141 8.91 16.83 2.42
CA ALA A 141 8.62 18.17 1.91
C ALA A 141 7.17 18.26 1.39
N GLN A 142 6.71 17.22 0.68
CA GLN A 142 5.32 17.11 0.22
C GLN A 142 4.35 17.01 1.40
N LEU A 143 4.71 16.23 2.43
CA LEU A 143 3.88 16.10 3.63
C LEU A 143 3.77 17.42 4.38
N ARG A 144 4.89 18.12 4.63
CA ARG A 144 4.90 19.45 5.28
C ARG A 144 4.00 20.45 4.57
N ARG A 145 4.12 20.58 3.24
CA ARG A 145 3.26 21.49 2.45
C ARG A 145 1.77 21.14 2.61
N ARG A 146 1.44 19.85 2.67
CA ARG A 146 0.05 19.42 2.84
C ARG A 146 -0.47 19.71 4.25
N LEU A 147 0.35 19.47 5.27
CA LEU A 147 0.01 19.75 6.67
C LEU A 147 -0.13 21.25 6.94
N GLU A 148 0.72 22.07 6.33
CA GLU A 148 0.64 23.54 6.42
C GLU A 148 -0.73 24.05 5.95
N VAL A 149 -1.24 23.55 4.82
CA VAL A 149 -2.58 23.91 4.32
C VAL A 149 -3.66 23.31 5.20
N HIS A 150 -3.49 22.06 5.65
CA HIS A 150 -4.47 21.36 6.46
C HIS A 150 -4.73 22.06 7.80
N PHE A 151 -3.67 22.41 8.53
CA PHE A 151 -3.76 23.04 9.85
C PHE A 151 -4.12 24.52 9.81
N ARG A 152 -4.33 25.12 8.64
CA ARG A 152 -5.06 26.40 8.57
C ARG A 152 -6.50 26.25 9.05
N GLY A 153 -7.06 25.04 9.00
CA GLY A 153 -8.45 24.80 9.34
C GLY A 153 -8.72 24.47 10.80
N GLU A 154 -9.87 24.93 11.29
CA GLU A 154 -10.35 24.71 12.66
C GLU A 154 -10.52 23.23 13.01
N MET A 155 -11.26 22.46 12.20
CA MET A 155 -11.48 21.03 12.48
C MET A 155 -10.20 20.19 12.40
N ALA A 156 -9.23 20.58 11.56
CA ALA A 156 -7.93 19.93 11.51
C ALA A 156 -7.16 20.12 12.83
N ARG A 157 -7.15 21.34 13.38
CA ARG A 157 -6.54 21.62 14.68
C ARG A 157 -7.28 20.91 15.82
N LYS A 158 -8.61 20.93 15.82
CA LYS A 158 -9.42 20.25 16.83
C LYS A 158 -9.18 18.73 16.83
N HIS A 159 -9.09 18.10 15.65
CA HIS A 159 -8.71 16.68 15.53
C HIS A 159 -7.37 16.39 16.20
N TRP A 160 -6.34 17.19 15.93
CA TRP A 160 -5.02 16.94 16.50
C TRP A 160 -4.98 17.22 18.01
N GLN A 161 -5.68 18.25 18.47
CA GLN A 161 -5.83 18.54 19.90
C GLN A 161 -6.46 17.37 20.67
N VAL A 162 -7.48 16.72 20.09
CA VAL A 162 -8.20 15.61 20.74
C VAL A 162 -7.46 14.28 20.61
N GLY A 163 -6.89 14.00 19.43
CA GLY A 163 -6.38 12.67 19.09
C GLY A 163 -4.86 12.55 18.90
N GLY A 164 -4.11 13.66 18.87
CA GLY A 164 -2.68 13.68 18.56
C GLY A 164 -1.83 12.85 19.53
N ALA A 165 -2.15 12.91 20.82
CA ALA A 165 -1.50 12.08 21.84
C ALA A 165 -1.71 10.57 21.58
N GLY A 166 -2.91 10.17 21.15
CA GLY A 166 -3.20 8.77 20.78
C GLY A 166 -2.39 8.30 19.58
N TRP A 167 -2.19 9.18 18.58
CA TRP A 167 -1.31 8.90 17.44
C TRP A 167 0.14 8.68 17.87
N ARG A 168 0.65 9.50 18.78
CA ARG A 168 2.01 9.38 19.31
C ARG A 168 2.20 8.08 20.09
N LEU A 169 1.31 7.78 21.03
CA LEU A 169 1.36 6.55 21.82
C LEU A 169 1.29 5.31 20.94
N SER A 170 0.39 5.31 19.93
CA SER A 170 0.27 4.21 18.98
C SER A 170 1.54 4.02 18.15
N ALA A 171 2.17 5.11 17.72
CA ALA A 171 3.42 5.06 16.96
C ALA A 171 4.59 4.53 17.79
N GLU A 172 4.67 4.91 19.07
CA GLU A 172 5.69 4.43 20.02
C GLU A 172 5.49 2.94 20.32
N ALA A 173 4.26 2.52 20.61
CA ALA A 173 3.92 1.12 20.85
C ALA A 173 4.22 0.22 19.63
N ALA A 174 4.00 0.73 18.42
CA ALA A 174 4.33 0.01 17.19
C ALA A 174 5.85 -0.11 16.94
N GLY A 175 6.69 0.71 17.59
CA GLY A 175 8.14 0.73 17.38
C GLY A 175 8.57 1.14 15.95
N GLU A 176 7.65 1.72 15.15
CA GLU A 176 7.91 2.01 13.75
C GLU A 176 8.48 3.43 13.58
N SER A 177 9.79 3.53 13.32
CA SER A 177 10.52 4.81 13.17
C SER A 177 9.91 5.76 12.13
N ARG A 178 9.38 5.22 11.01
CA ARG A 178 8.76 6.02 9.96
C ARG A 178 7.41 6.59 10.40
N LEU A 179 6.64 5.85 11.18
CA LEU A 179 5.38 6.33 11.76
C LEU A 179 5.65 7.37 12.85
N LEU A 180 6.66 7.16 13.69
CA LEU A 180 7.11 8.15 14.67
C LEU A 180 7.49 9.47 13.98
N ARG A 181 8.27 9.39 12.89
CA ARG A 181 8.64 10.58 12.12
C ARG A 181 7.43 11.27 11.49
N PHE A 182 6.46 10.50 10.99
CA PHE A 182 5.20 11.05 10.47
C PHE A 182 4.46 11.85 11.55
N VAL A 183 4.29 11.27 12.74
CA VAL A 183 3.61 11.94 13.86
C VAL A 183 4.36 13.21 14.28
N SER A 184 5.70 13.17 14.37
CA SER A 184 6.50 14.36 14.67
C SER A 184 6.32 15.48 13.65
N LEU A 185 6.21 15.17 12.35
CA LEU A 185 5.97 16.18 11.32
C LEU A 185 4.58 16.81 11.45
N ILE A 186 3.58 16.04 11.88
CA ILE A 186 2.24 16.56 12.15
C ILE A 186 2.28 17.50 13.36
N GLU A 187 2.91 17.08 14.45
CA GLU A 187 3.07 17.90 15.66
C GLU A 187 3.77 19.22 15.36
N GLU A 188 4.93 19.17 14.68
CA GLU A 188 5.68 20.36 14.24
C GLU A 188 4.78 21.32 13.43
N SER A 189 3.96 20.79 12.52
CA SER A 189 3.08 21.60 11.66
C SER A 189 1.88 22.17 12.42
N TYR A 190 1.35 21.41 13.39
CA TYR A 190 0.26 21.85 14.26
C TYR A 190 0.73 23.00 15.16
N GLU A 191 1.87 22.84 15.84
CA GLU A 191 2.47 23.86 16.71
C GLU A 191 2.74 25.16 15.94
N GLN A 192 3.31 25.05 14.73
CA GLN A 192 3.53 26.20 13.85
C GLN A 192 2.22 26.91 13.49
N ALA A 193 1.17 26.15 13.18
CA ALA A 193 -0.13 26.72 12.84
C ALA A 193 -0.79 27.42 14.03
N VAL A 194 -0.67 26.86 15.24
CA VAL A 194 -1.15 27.48 16.48
C VAL A 194 -0.40 28.79 16.74
N ALA A 195 0.94 28.78 16.61
CA ALA A 195 1.76 29.97 16.78
C ALA A 195 1.46 31.07 15.74
N ALA A 196 1.06 30.70 14.53
CA ALA A 196 0.72 31.64 13.46
C ALA A 196 -0.61 32.40 13.67
N GLY A 197 -1.41 32.04 14.68
CA GLY A 197 -2.66 32.72 15.02
C GLY A 197 -3.89 31.82 14.96
N PRO A 198 -5.11 32.39 15.01
CA PRO A 198 -6.35 31.62 15.09
C PRO A 198 -6.61 30.80 13.81
N PRO A 199 -7.29 29.64 13.91
CA PRO A 199 -7.66 28.86 12.74
C PRO A 199 -8.69 29.60 11.88
N HIS A 200 -8.75 29.23 10.60
CA HIS A 200 -9.86 29.61 9.74
C HIS A 200 -11.12 28.85 10.17
N PRO A 201 -12.19 29.56 10.57
CA PRO A 201 -13.43 28.93 11.01
C PRO A 201 -14.05 28.09 9.90
N SER A 202 -14.59 26.93 10.28
CA SER A 202 -15.19 25.99 9.32
C SER A 202 -16.38 26.61 8.57
N SER A 203 -17.10 27.53 9.23
CA SER A 203 -18.22 28.31 8.66
C SER A 203 -17.80 29.28 7.56
N ALA A 204 -16.50 29.63 7.46
CA ALA A 204 -16.00 30.60 6.49
C ALA A 204 -15.49 29.96 5.18
N TYR A 205 -15.51 28.63 5.04
CA TYR A 205 -14.90 27.95 3.89
C TYR A 205 -15.71 28.07 2.61
N PHE A 206 -17.03 28.00 2.74
CA PHE A 206 -17.95 28.00 1.62
C PHE A 206 -18.90 29.17 1.81
N ARG A 207 -18.98 30.06 0.81
CA ARG A 207 -20.08 31.01 0.73
C ARG A 207 -21.32 30.23 0.30
N ASN A 208 -22.38 30.27 1.10
CA ASN A 208 -23.67 29.80 0.65
C ASN A 208 -24.10 30.67 -0.55
N SER A 209 -24.19 30.08 -1.73
CA SER A 209 -24.98 30.65 -2.81
C SER A 209 -26.44 30.49 -2.40
N ALA A 210 -27.09 31.61 -2.09
CA ALA A 210 -28.53 31.70 -1.87
C ALA A 210 -29.30 31.32 -3.14
#